data_AF-W8NVQ1-F1
#
_entry.id   AF-W8NVQ1-F1
#
_cell.length_a   1.000
_cell.length_b   1.000
_cell.length_c   1.000
_cell.angle_alpha   90.00
_cell.angle_beta   90.00
_cell.angle_gamma   90.00
#
_symmetry.space_group_name_H-M   'P 1'
#
loop_
_entity.id
_entity.type
_entity.pdbx_description
1 polymer ?
#
loop_
_entity_poly.entity_id
_entity_poly.type
_entity_poly.pdbx_seq_one_letter_code
_entity_poly.pdbx_strand_id
1 'polypeptide(L)' 'MEVIEAVYDHGVLKPLKKVDLKEGEKVRIVLKRSLYEVISELEKEFEDVDEDLREVLVRERK' A
#
# COMPACT_ATOMS: atom_id res chain seq x y z
N MET A 1 9.16 -13.74 -7.77
CA MET A 1 7.85 -13.25 -7.29
C MET A 1 7.46 -12.07 -8.14
N GLU A 2 6.39 -12.18 -8.90
CA GLU A 2 5.82 -11.06 -9.65
C GLU A 2 4.81 -10.33 -8.74
N VAL A 3 4.82 -9.00 -8.76
CA VAL A 3 3.86 -8.17 -8.03
C VAL A 3 2.93 -7.56 -9.06
N ILE A 4 1.65 -7.87 -8.93
CA ILE A 4 0.59 -7.32 -9.77
C ILE A 4 -0.10 -6.23 -8.97
N GLU A 5 -0.01 -5.00 -9.44
CA GLU A 5 -0.76 -3.88 -8.88
C GLU A 5 -2.18 -3.89 -9.43
N ALA A 6 -3.15 -3.64 -8.57
CA ALA A 6 -4.57 -3.64 -8.92
C ALA A 6 -5.30 -2.54 -8.15
N VAL A 7 -6.36 -2.02 -8.77
CA VAL A 7 -7.31 -1.11 -8.13
C VAL A 7 -8.55 -1.89 -7.72
N TYR A 8 -9.03 -1.64 -6.52
CA TYR A 8 -10.32 -2.16 -6.08
C TYR A 8 -11.42 -1.19 -6.49
N ASP A 9 -12.29 -1.61 -7.41
CA ASP A 9 -13.36 -0.77 -7.96
C ASP A 9 -14.67 -1.57 -8.02
N HIS A 10 -15.72 -1.02 -7.42
CA HIS A 10 -17.06 -1.64 -7.32
C HIS A 10 -17.05 -3.12 -6.87
N GLY A 11 -16.20 -3.48 -5.92
CA GLY A 11 -16.16 -4.84 -5.38
C GLY A 11 -15.19 -5.79 -6.09
N VAL A 12 -14.49 -5.33 -7.13
CA VAL A 12 -13.64 -6.15 -8.01
C VAL A 12 -12.21 -5.63 -8.02
N LEU A 13 -11.21 -6.53 -7.88
CA LEU A 13 -9.80 -6.20 -8.09
C LEU A 13 -9.48 -6.17 -9.59
N LYS A 14 -9.18 -4.98 -10.11
CA LYS A 14 -8.82 -4.75 -11.52
C LYS A 14 -7.31 -4.54 -11.63
N PRO A 15 -6.55 -5.46 -12.25
CA PRO A 15 -5.11 -5.30 -12.40
C PRO A 15 -4.79 -4.11 -13.31
N LEU A 16 -3.75 -3.35 -12.97
CA LEU A 16 -3.30 -2.19 -13.74
C LEU A 16 -2.61 -2.58 -15.06
N LYS A 17 -2.21 -3.85 -15.18
CA LYS A 17 -1.58 -4.42 -16.37
C LYS A 17 -2.20 -5.79 -16.67
N LYS A 18 -2.08 -6.25 -17.92
CA LYS A 18 -2.52 -7.59 -18.30
C LYS A 18 -1.73 -8.62 -17.49
N VAL A 19 -2.45 -9.59 -16.93
CA VAL A 19 -1.87 -10.72 -16.20
C VAL A 19 -2.00 -11.97 -17.06
N ASP A 20 -0.96 -12.79 -17.11
CA ASP A 20 -0.92 -14.04 -17.85
C ASP A 20 -1.16 -15.23 -16.89
N LEU A 21 -2.42 -15.43 -16.49
CA LEU A 21 -2.85 -16.54 -15.64
C LEU A 21 -3.73 -17.50 -16.43
N LYS A 22 -3.68 -18.79 -16.06
CA LYS A 22 -4.59 -19.79 -16.62
C LYS A 22 -5.96 -19.70 -15.97
N GLU A 23 -6.99 -20.10 -16.70
CA GLU A 23 -8.36 -20.19 -16.16
C GLU A 23 -8.40 -21.14 -14.95
N GLY A 24 -9.01 -20.69 -13.85
CA GLY A 24 -9.08 -21.45 -12.59
C GLY A 24 -7.81 -21.45 -11.74
N GLU A 25 -6.77 -20.70 -12.11
CA GLU A 25 -5.53 -20.61 -11.34
C GLU A 25 -5.75 -19.91 -9.98
N LYS A 26 -5.28 -20.53 -8.89
CA LYS A 26 -5.42 -19.98 -7.53
C LYS A 26 -4.32 -18.97 -7.26
N VAL A 27 -4.71 -17.75 -6.92
CA VAL A 27 -3.78 -16.67 -6.54
C VAL A 27 -3.88 -16.35 -5.06
N ARG A 28 -2.83 -15.74 -4.50
CA ARG A 28 -2.82 -15.21 -3.13
C ARG A 28 -2.78 -13.69 -3.18
N ILE A 29 -3.76 -13.06 -2.56
CA ILE A 29 -3.80 -11.60 -2.41
C ILE A 29 -3.06 -11.23 -1.13
N VAL A 30 -2.16 -10.25 -1.22
CA VAL A 30 -1.46 -9.67 -0.07
C VAL A 30 -1.78 -8.19 -0.05
N LEU A 31 -2.51 -7.75 0.98
CA LEU A 31 -2.75 -6.34 1.23
C LEU A 31 -1.53 -5.77 1.96
N LYS A 32 -0.84 -4.84 1.32
CA LYS A 32 0.19 -4.03 1.97
C LYS A 32 -0.38 -2.62 2.13
N ARG A 33 -0.48 -2.15 3.37
CA ARG A 33 -0.70 -0.72 3.61
C ARG A 33 0.51 0.03 3.06
N SER A 34 0.25 1.09 2.30
CA SER A 34 1.33 1.99 1.90
C SER A 34 1.91 2.63 3.14
N LEU A 35 3.24 2.78 3.22
CA LEU A 35 3.86 3.61 4.26
C LEU A 35 3.26 5.01 4.27
N TYR A 36 2.87 5.52 3.09
CA TYR A 36 2.22 6.81 2.96
C TYR A 36 0.84 6.85 3.61
N GLU A 37 0.06 5.76 3.50
CA GLU A 37 -1.25 5.65 4.16
C GLU A 37 -1.09 5.60 5.68
N VAL A 38 -0.12 4.82 6.17
CA VAL A 38 0.20 4.75 7.60
C VAL A 38 0.66 6.10 8.14
N ILE A 39 1.54 6.80 7.40
CA ILE A 39 2.01 8.14 7.79
C ILE A 39 0.86 9.14 7.77
N SER A 40 -0.02 9.10 6.76
CA SER A 40 -1.17 10.01 6.67
C SER A 40 -2.20 9.75 7.77
N GLU A 41 -2.38 8.50 8.20
CA GLU A 41 -3.18 8.15 9.37
C GLU A 41 -2.56 8.70 10.66
N LEU A 42 -1.25 8.55 10.84
CA LEU A 42 -0.52 9.09 11.99
C LEU A 42 -0.52 10.62 12.03
N GLU A 43 -0.26 11.31 10.92
CA GLU A 43 -0.28 12.78 10.85
C GLU A 43 -1.64 13.36 11.27
N LYS A 44 -2.75 12.68 10.95
CA LYS A 44 -4.10 13.08 11.39
C LYS A 44 -4.33 12.84 12.89
N GLU A 45 -3.70 11.81 13.45
CA GLU A 45 -3.82 11.46 14.87
C GLU A 45 -2.92 12.34 15.76
N PHE A 46 -1.84 12.87 15.18
CA PHE A 46 -0.80 13.65 15.85
C PHE A 46 -0.72 15.09 15.31
N GLU A 47 -1.86 15.74 15.06
CA GLU A 47 -2.01 17.09 14.46
C GLU A 47 -1.16 18.20 15.16
N ASP A 48 -0.61 17.93 16.35
CA ASP A 48 0.20 18.84 17.18
C ASP A 48 1.73 18.59 17.14
N VAL A 49 2.23 17.74 16.23
CA VAL A 49 3.67 17.47 16.11
C VAL A 49 4.31 18.42 15.09
N ASP A 50 5.08 19.40 15.59
CA ASP A 50 5.82 20.41 14.79
C ASP A 50 6.94 19.81 13.89
N GLU A 51 7.27 18.54 14.06
CA GLU A 51 8.35 17.85 13.34
C GLU A 51 7.78 16.95 12.22
N ASP A 52 8.31 17.06 10.98
CA ASP A 52 7.85 16.25 9.84
C ASP A 52 8.10 14.76 10.14
N LEU A 53 7.02 14.01 10.40
CA LEU A 53 7.03 12.59 10.73
C LEU A 53 7.78 11.75 9.70
N ARG A 54 7.84 12.18 8.43
CA ARG A 54 8.58 11.48 7.38
C ARG A 54 10.08 11.53 7.64
N GLU A 55 10.60 12.66 8.11
CA GLU A 55 12.03 12.79 8.42
C GLU A 55 12.44 11.92 9.62
N VAL A 56 11.59 11.86 10.66
CA VAL A 56 11.83 11.05 11.86
C VAL A 56 11.90 9.56 11.50
N LEU A 57 10.92 9.05 10.74
CA LEU A 57 10.87 7.64 10.34
C LEU A 57 12.03 7.23 9.43
N VAL A 58 12.54 8.14 8.60
CA VAL A 58 13.73 7.90 7.77
C VAL A 58 15.01 7.85 8.62
N ARG A 59 15.09 8.67 9.67
CA ARG A 59 16.25 8.74 10.58
C ARG A 59 16.41 7.46 11.42
N GLU A 60 15.31 6.91 11.93
CA GLU A 60 15.31 5.69 12.79
C GLU A 60 15.62 4.38 12.03
N ARG A 61 15.68 4.40 10.70
CA ARG A 61 16.02 3.22 9.87
C ARG A 61 17.52 3.03 9.59
N LYS A 62 18.39 3.92 10.09
CA LYS A 62 19.85 3.84 9.99
C LYS A 62 20.46 3.21 11.23
#